data_AF-A0A4Y2PUX4-F1
#
_entry.id   AF-A0A4Y2PUX4-F1
#
_cell.length_a   1.000
_cell.length_b   1.000
_cell.length_c   1.000
_cell.angle_alpha   90.00
_cell.angle_beta   90.00
_cell.angle_gamma   90.00
#
_symmetry.space_group_name_H-M   'P 1'
#
loop_
_entity.id
_entity.type
_entity.pdbx_description
1 polymer ?
#
loop_
_entity_poly.entity_id
_entity_poly.type
_entity_poly.pdbx_seq_one_letter_code
_entity_poly.pdbx_strand_id
1 'polypeptide(L)'
;MLDLKNQQWFFNDMPRNKFAFAEHINDQSQHPVDNLDVNLCTLCEKEGRRLNPKQKYELVGVLKKYASVFEPGGEPTPYIEHRINTGNSPPVFVPPNRLSRVKKELLKKKLDTLLEENIIEECESLSMQCL
;
A
#
# COMPACT_ATOMS: atom_id res chain seq x y z
N MET A 1 -18.31 19.13 -8.81
CA MET A 1 -17.86 19.91 -9.97
C MET A 1 -16.40 20.32 -9.82
N LEU A 2 -15.67 20.36 -10.95
CA LEU A 2 -14.27 20.77 -11.04
C LEU A 2 -14.18 22.20 -11.59
N ASP A 3 -13.37 23.05 -10.96
CA ASP A 3 -13.03 24.41 -11.40
C ASP A 3 -11.53 24.46 -11.70
N LEU A 4 -11.18 24.19 -12.96
CA LEU A 4 -9.80 24.11 -13.44
C LEU A 4 -9.09 25.46 -13.40
N LYS A 5 -9.83 26.58 -13.53
CA LYS A 5 -9.25 27.93 -13.56
C LYS A 5 -8.71 28.32 -12.19
N ASN A 6 -9.44 27.95 -11.14
CA ASN A 6 -9.07 28.25 -9.77
C ASN A 6 -8.39 27.07 -9.06
N GLN A 7 -8.10 25.98 -9.79
CA GLN A 7 -7.57 24.73 -9.24
C GLN A 7 -8.34 24.23 -8.02
N GLN A 8 -9.67 24.23 -8.11
CA GLN A 8 -10.56 23.90 -7.00
C GLN A 8 -11.62 22.90 -7.42
N TRP A 9 -12.21 22.21 -6.46
CA TRP A 9 -13.37 21.36 -6.66
C TRP A 9 -14.36 21.48 -5.51
N PHE A 10 -15.63 21.18 -5.78
CA PHE A 10 -16.71 21.23 -4.79
C PHE A 10 -17.78 20.18 -5.10
N PHE A 11 -18.58 19.80 -4.09
CA PHE A 11 -19.74 18.96 -4.29
C PHE A 11 -20.94 19.79 -4.75
N ASN A 12 -21.76 19.29 -5.68
CA ASN A 12 -22.91 20.03 -6.20
C ASN A 12 -23.90 20.42 -5.09
N ASP A 13 -24.01 19.59 -4.06
CA ASP A 13 -24.92 19.79 -2.93
C ASP A 13 -24.35 20.80 -1.90
N MET A 14 -23.07 21.15 -2.00
CA MET A 14 -22.39 22.13 -1.13
C MET A 14 -21.45 23.04 -1.94
N PRO A 15 -21.98 23.93 -2.81
CA PRO A 15 -21.18 24.76 -3.72
C PRO A 15 -20.32 25.82 -3.00
N ARG A 16 -20.61 26.08 -1.71
CA ARG A 16 -19.80 26.98 -0.87
C ARG A 16 -18.55 26.32 -0.31
N ASN A 17 -18.51 25.00 -0.22
CA ASN A 17 -17.36 24.26 0.30
C ASN A 17 -16.44 23.88 -0.86
N LYS A 18 -15.47 24.75 -1.14
CA LYS A 18 -14.47 24.55 -2.18
C LYS A 18 -13.19 23.99 -1.58
N PHE A 19 -12.63 22.99 -2.23
CA PHE A 19 -11.37 22.34 -1.88
C PHE A 19 -10.35 22.63 -2.98
N ALA A 20 -9.12 22.99 -2.61
CA ALA A 20 -8.05 23.12 -3.59
C ALA A 20 -7.66 21.74 -4.13
N PHE A 21 -7.20 21.68 -5.38
CA PHE A 21 -6.46 20.52 -5.85
C PHE A 21 -5.19 20.37 -5.01
N ALA A 22 -4.83 19.13 -4.68
CA ALA A 22 -3.54 18.86 -4.07
C ALA A 22 -2.46 19.33 -5.05
N GLU A 23 -1.55 20.18 -4.59
CA GLU A 23 -0.40 20.59 -5.39
C GLU A 23 0.35 19.34 -5.85
N HIS A 24 0.82 19.35 -7.10
CA HIS A 24 1.74 18.34 -7.60
C HIS A 24 2.96 18.31 -6.69
N ILE A 25 3.06 17.28 -5.85
CA ILE A 25 4.33 16.94 -5.22
C ILE A 25 5.28 16.61 -6.37
N ASN A 26 6.30 17.45 -6.53
CA ASN A 26 7.40 17.23 -7.45
C ASN A 26 7.94 15.81 -7.22
N ASP A 27 7.92 14.98 -8.27
CA ASP A 27 8.23 13.54 -8.30
C ASP A 27 9.74 13.25 -8.10
N GLN A 28 10.35 13.95 -7.14
CA GLN A 28 11.68 13.69 -6.58
C GLN A 28 11.67 13.63 -5.05
N SER A 29 10.53 13.82 -4.38
CA SER A 29 10.37 13.19 -3.08
C SER A 29 10.24 11.69 -3.34
N GLN A 30 11.36 10.99 -3.19
CA GLN A 30 11.30 9.86 -2.25
C GLN A 30 10.66 10.45 -1.00
N HIS A 31 9.32 10.45 -0.94
CA HIS A 31 8.71 10.17 0.34
C HIS A 31 9.39 8.85 0.68
N PRO A 32 10.20 8.80 1.74
CA PRO A 32 10.35 7.51 2.36
C PRO A 32 8.89 7.07 2.53
N VAL A 33 8.60 5.79 2.31
CA VAL A 33 7.55 5.22 3.13
C VAL A 33 8.15 5.32 4.54
N ASP A 34 8.19 6.54 5.08
CA ASP A 34 8.44 6.86 6.46
C ASP A 34 7.39 5.99 7.05
N ASN A 35 7.86 4.91 7.68
CA ASN A 35 7.08 4.03 8.52
C ASN A 35 5.97 4.91 9.03
N LEU A 36 4.75 4.73 8.50
CA LEU A 36 3.63 5.36 9.12
C LEU A 36 3.75 4.72 10.49
N ASP A 37 4.27 5.50 11.44
CA ASP A 37 4.29 5.12 12.83
C ASP A 37 2.81 5.15 13.12
N VAL A 38 2.16 4.04 12.74
CA VAL A 38 0.81 3.70 13.08
C VAL A 38 0.99 3.56 14.57
N ASN A 39 0.91 4.71 15.24
CA ASN A 39 0.89 4.79 16.68
C ASN A 39 -0.47 4.22 17.03
N LEU A 40 -0.53 2.90 16.94
CA LEU A 40 -1.74 2.12 16.77
C LEU A 40 -2.63 2.19 18.00
N CYS A 41 -2.06 2.73 19.06
CA CYS A 41 -2.61 2.76 20.39
C CYS A 41 -2.75 4.20 20.93
N THR A 42 -2.51 5.23 20.11
CA THR A 42 -2.68 6.63 20.54
C THR A 42 -3.72 7.33 19.68
N LEU A 43 -4.81 7.74 20.33
CA LEU A 43 -5.90 8.46 19.68
C LEU A 43 -5.47 9.89 19.34
N CYS A 44 -5.67 10.29 18.09
CA CYS A 44 -5.47 11.68 17.65
C CYS A 44 -6.43 12.64 18.38
N GLU A 45 -6.13 13.95 18.41
CA GLU A 45 -6.96 14.98 19.09
C GLU A 45 -8.42 15.06 18.57
N LYS A 46 -8.65 14.60 17.34
CA LYS A 46 -9.97 14.54 16.73
C LYS A 46 -10.74 13.27 17.10
N GLU A 47 -10.06 12.24 17.56
CA GLU A 47 -10.61 10.94 17.89
C GLU A 47 -11.09 10.89 19.35
N GLY A 48 -12.16 10.14 19.61
CA GLY A 48 -12.71 10.00 20.96
C GLY A 48 -13.33 11.28 21.54
N ARG A 49 -13.60 12.33 20.74
CA ARG A 49 -14.24 13.59 21.20
C ARG A 49 -15.60 13.39 21.88
N ARG A 50 -16.30 12.31 21.55
CA ARG A 50 -17.60 11.94 22.13
C ARG A 50 -17.48 10.99 23.33
N LEU A 51 -16.26 10.58 23.69
CA LEU A 51 -16.01 9.67 24.79
C LEU A 51 -15.61 10.46 26.02
N ASN A 52 -16.05 10.01 27.19
CA ASN A 52 -15.53 10.55 28.44
C ASN A 52 -14.08 10.06 28.69
N PRO A 53 -13.33 10.69 29.61
CA PRO A 53 -11.93 10.32 29.86
C PRO A 53 -11.74 8.84 30.23
N LYS A 54 -12.68 8.24 30.96
CA LYS A 54 -12.64 6.84 31.38
C LYS A 54 -12.78 5.90 30.16
N GLN A 55 -13.76 6.17 29.29
CA GLN A 55 -13.98 5.43 28.06
C GLN A 55 -12.79 5.56 27.10
N LYS A 56 -12.20 6.75 27.02
CA LYS A 56 -10.99 6.98 26.21
C LYS A 56 -9.82 6.13 26.72
N TYR A 57 -9.64 6.05 28.04
CA TYR A 57 -8.61 5.21 28.66
C TYR A 57 -8.86 3.72 28.40
N GLU A 58 -10.11 3.24 28.56
CA GLU A 58 -10.48 1.86 28.28
C GLU A 58 -10.25 1.49 26.81
N LEU A 59 -10.61 2.37 25.87
CA LEU A 59 -10.39 2.18 24.44
C LEU A 59 -8.90 2.06 24.10
N VAL A 60 -8.06 2.96 24.63
CA VAL A 60 -6.60 2.87 24.47
C VAL A 60 -6.08 1.56 25.06
N GLY A 61 -6.62 1.12 26.20
CA GLY A 61 -6.28 -0.19 26.79
C GLY A 61 -6.60 -1.36 25.86
N VAL A 62 -7.75 -1.33 25.17
CA VAL A 62 -8.13 -2.36 24.19
C VAL A 62 -7.21 -2.34 22.97
N LEU A 63 -6.91 -1.16 22.42
CA LEU A 63 -6.00 -1.02 21.28
C LEU A 63 -4.62 -1.57 21.61
N LYS A 64 -4.09 -1.24 22.79
CA LYS A 64 -2.81 -1.80 23.29
C LYS A 64 -2.87 -3.31 23.46
N LYS A 65 -3.97 -3.83 23.98
CA LYS A 65 -4.15 -5.27 24.19
C LYS A 65 -4.14 -6.05 22.89
N TYR A 66 -4.67 -5.49 21.81
CA TYR A 66 -4.76 -6.13 20.49
C TYR A 66 -3.88 -5.46 19.44
N ALA A 67 -2.75 -4.86 19.86
CA ALA A 67 -1.84 -4.17 18.94
C ALA A 67 -1.40 -5.09 17.79
N SER A 68 -1.10 -6.36 18.08
CA SER A 68 -0.72 -7.35 17.08
C SER A 68 -1.75 -7.58 15.97
N VAL A 69 -3.03 -7.25 16.17
CA VAL A 69 -4.09 -7.42 15.15
C VAL A 69 -3.98 -6.36 14.05
N PHE A 70 -3.45 -5.19 14.37
CA PHE A 70 -3.36 -4.09 13.42
C PHE A 70 -1.91 -3.75 13.03
N GLU A 71 -0.94 -4.48 13.58
CA GLU A 71 0.44 -4.41 13.10
C GLU A 71 0.48 -4.86 11.62
N PRO A 72 1.08 -4.06 10.73
CA PRO A 72 1.31 -4.48 9.36
C PRO A 72 2.29 -5.67 9.35
N GLY A 73 2.11 -6.61 8.42
CA GLY A 73 3.02 -7.75 8.28
C GLY A 73 2.67 -8.97 9.14
N GLY A 74 1.39 -9.21 9.42
CA GLY A 74 0.95 -10.48 9.99
C GLY A 74 1.20 -11.66 9.06
N GLU A 75 1.27 -12.86 9.63
CA GLU A 75 1.46 -14.11 8.87
C GLU A 75 0.41 -14.27 7.76
N PRO A 76 0.79 -14.79 6.58
CA PRO A 76 -0.15 -15.14 5.55
C PRO A 76 -1.23 -16.08 6.09
N THR A 77 -2.50 -15.82 5.75
CA THR A 77 -3.58 -16.69 6.20
C THR A 77 -3.42 -18.09 5.59
N PRO A 78 -3.22 -19.17 6.40
CA PRO A 78 -2.94 -20.50 5.87
C PRO A 78 -4.17 -21.19 5.25
N TYR A 79 -5.34 -20.55 5.30
CA TYR A 79 -6.62 -21.20 5.06
C TYR A 79 -7.02 -21.29 3.58
N ILE A 80 -6.38 -20.52 2.68
CA ILE A 80 -6.82 -20.40 1.29
C ILE A 80 -5.61 -20.37 0.35
N GLU A 81 -5.55 -21.35 -0.56
CA GLU A 81 -4.68 -21.32 -1.73
C GLU A 81 -5.48 -20.75 -2.92
N HIS A 82 -4.99 -19.66 -3.51
CA HIS A 82 -5.63 -19.06 -4.67
C HIS A 82 -5.20 -19.79 -5.95
N ARG A 83 -6.16 -20.25 -6.76
CA ARG A 83 -5.89 -20.88 -8.07
C ARG A 83 -6.38 -20.00 -9.21
N ILE A 84 -5.51 -19.75 -10.17
CA ILE A 84 -5.87 -19.02 -11.40
C ILE A 84 -6.32 -20.04 -12.45
N ASN A 85 -7.58 -19.94 -12.90
CA ASN A 85 -8.12 -20.81 -13.95
C ASN A 85 -7.79 -20.22 -15.33
N THR A 86 -6.81 -20.80 -16.01
CA THR A 86 -6.40 -20.42 -17.39
C THR A 86 -7.11 -21.22 -18.48
N GLY A 87 -8.00 -22.16 -18.12
CA GLY A 87 -8.67 -23.07 -19.04
C GLY A 87 -7.68 -23.92 -19.83
N ASN A 88 -7.80 -23.92 -21.16
CA ASN A 88 -6.92 -24.65 -22.08
C ASN A 88 -5.86 -23.74 -22.74
N SER A 89 -5.63 -22.54 -22.20
CA SER A 89 -4.67 -21.59 -22.77
C SER A 89 -3.24 -22.09 -22.54
N PRO A 90 -2.39 -22.17 -23.58
CA PRO A 90 -1.01 -22.60 -23.40
C PRO A 90 -0.17 -21.51 -22.68
N PRO A 91 0.94 -21.88 -22.03
CA PRO A 91 1.92 -20.93 -21.52
C PRO A 91 2.42 -19.99 -22.62
N VAL A 92 2.60 -18.72 -22.29
CA VAL A 92 3.12 -17.71 -23.22
C VAL A 92 4.43 -17.15 -22.66
N PHE A 93 5.49 -17.20 -23.46
CA PHE A 93 6.76 -16.57 -23.17
C PHE A 93 6.90 -15.27 -23.95
N VAL A 94 7.39 -14.23 -23.27
CA VAL A 94 7.78 -12.95 -23.90
C VAL A 94 9.21 -12.64 -23.46
N PRO A 95 10.12 -12.29 -24.38
CA PRO A 95 11.50 -12.01 -24.02
C PRO A 95 11.58 -10.81 -23.05
N PRO A 96 12.43 -10.88 -22.01
CA PRO A 96 12.59 -9.78 -21.07
C PRO A 96 13.02 -8.49 -21.75
N ASN A 97 12.42 -7.37 -21.35
CA ASN A 97 12.80 -6.05 -21.86
C ASN A 97 14.21 -5.67 -21.39
N ARG A 98 14.97 -5.00 -22.27
CA ARG A 98 16.28 -4.46 -21.93
C ARG A 98 16.14 -3.25 -21.00
N LEU A 99 16.81 -3.31 -19.86
CA LEU A 99 16.85 -2.23 -18.88
C LEU A 99 18.22 -1.54 -18.88
N SER A 100 18.24 -0.24 -18.62
CA SER A 100 19.49 0.50 -18.39
C SER A 100 20.16 0.03 -17.09
N ARG A 101 21.47 0.28 -16.97
CA ARG A 101 22.25 -0.13 -15.80
C ARG A 101 21.66 0.39 -14.49
N VAL A 102 21.30 1.68 -14.44
CA VAL A 102 20.72 2.33 -13.25
C VAL A 102 19.41 1.65 -12.85
N LYS A 103 18.52 1.36 -13.81
CA LYS A 103 17.24 0.67 -13.53
C LYS A 103 17.46 -0.76 -13.05
N LYS A 104 18.46 -1.46 -13.61
CA LYS A 104 18.80 -2.83 -13.21
C LYS A 104 19.33 -2.88 -11.77
N GLU A 105 20.15 -1.92 -11.37
CA GLU A 105 20.68 -1.83 -10.00
C GLU A 105 19.57 -1.52 -8.99
N LEU A 106 18.64 -0.61 -9.32
CA LEU A 106 17.47 -0.35 -8.48
C LEU A 106 16.55 -1.59 -8.36
N LEU A 107 16.30 -2.27 -9.48
CA LEU A 107 15.46 -3.46 -9.52
C LEU A 107 16.05 -4.60 -8.66
N LYS A 108 17.36 -4.82 -8.71
CA LYS A 108 18.04 -5.83 -7.89
C LYS A 108 17.80 -5.62 -6.40
N LYS A 109 17.97 -4.40 -5.91
CA LYS A 109 17.72 -4.09 -4.48
C LYS A 109 16.30 -4.43 -4.06
N LYS A 110 15.31 -4.13 -4.92
CA LYS A 110 13.92 -4.47 -4.61
C LYS A 110 13.65 -5.98 -4.70
N LEU A 111 14.28 -6.67 -5.64
CA LEU A 111 14.20 -8.13 -5.74
C LEU A 111 14.72 -8.80 -4.47
N ASP A 112 15.87 -8.36 -3.96
CA ASP A 112 16.47 -8.89 -2.73
C ASP A 112 15.52 -8.72 -1.53
N THR A 113 14.88 -7.55 -1.39
CA THR A 113 13.85 -7.32 -0.35
C THR A 113 12.66 -8.27 -0.49
N LEU A 114 12.15 -8.47 -1.70
CA LEU A 114 10.98 -9.34 -1.92
C LEU A 114 11.29 -10.83 -1.68
N LEU A 115 12.54 -11.24 -1.96
CA LEU A 115 13.03 -12.59 -1.65
C LEU A 115 13.14 -12.79 -0.14
N GLU A 116 13.68 -11.80 0.59
CA GLU A 116 13.78 -11.83 2.06
C GLU A 116 12.40 -11.89 2.73
N GLU A 117 11.43 -11.15 2.19
CA GLU A 117 10.02 -11.14 2.65
C GLU A 117 9.23 -12.40 2.23
N ASN A 118 9.84 -13.34 1.49
CA ASN A 118 9.20 -14.57 0.98
C ASN A 118 7.96 -14.29 0.08
N ILE A 119 7.91 -13.13 -0.55
CA ILE A 119 6.82 -12.74 -1.48
C ILE A 119 7.04 -13.37 -2.86
N ILE A 120 8.29 -13.63 -3.23
CA ILE A 120 8.69 -14.27 -4.49
C ILE A 120 9.71 -15.37 -4.22
N GLU A 121 9.82 -16.32 -5.16
CA GLU A 121 10.78 -17.41 -5.11
C GLU A 121 11.38 -17.69 -6.49
N GLU A 122 12.51 -18.39 -6.52
CA GLU A 122 13.10 -18.87 -7.78
C GLU A 122 12.26 -20.02 -8.36
N CYS A 123 11.95 -19.95 -9.66
CA CYS A 123 11.10 -20.93 -10.32
C CYS A 123 11.55 -21.15 -11.77
N GLU A 124 11.59 -22.42 -12.18
CA GLU A 124 11.70 -22.80 -13.59
C GLU A 124 10.29 -22.94 -14.17
N SER A 125 9.90 -22.05 -15.08
CA SER A 125 8.57 -22.09 -15.69
C SER A 125 8.65 -22.21 -17.22
N LEU A 126 7.68 -22.93 -17.79
CA LEU A 126 7.51 -23.04 -19.25
C LEU A 126 7.23 -21.68 -19.88
N SER A 127 6.68 -20.73 -19.11
CA SER A 127 6.50 -19.33 -19.48
C SER A 127 7.80 -18.51 -19.46
N MET A 128 8.98 -19.13 -19.22
CA MET A 128 10.29 -18.47 -19.13
C MET A 128 11.38 -19.12 -20.01
N GLN A 129 11.09 -20.21 -20.73
CA GLN A 129 12.09 -20.93 -21.53
C GLN A 129 12.18 -20.40 -22.97
N CYS A 130 13.39 -19.98 -23.36
CA CYS A 130 13.82 -20.05 -24.76
C CYS A 130 14.13 -21.52 -25.09
N LEU A 131 13.49 -22.08 -26.13
CA LEU A 131 14.00 -23.29 -26.79
C LEU A 131 15.37 -23.03 -27.44
#